data_AF-A0A2G5C8G8-F1
#
_entry.id   AF-A0A2G5C8G8-F1
#
_cell.length_a   1.000
_cell.length_b   1.000
_cell.length_c   1.000
_cell.angle_alpha   90.00
_cell.angle_beta   90.00
_cell.angle_gamma   90.00
#
_symmetry.space_group_name_H-M   'P 1'
#
loop_
_entity.id
_entity.type
_entity.pdbx_description
1 polymer ?
#
loop_
_entity_poly.entity_id
_entity_poly.type
_entity_poly.pdbx_seq_one_letter_code
_entity_poly.pdbx_strand_id
1 'polypeptide(L)'
;MQRSAGLYGSLIVDVADGEKEPFHYDGELNLLLSDWWHQNVHEQEIGLSSNPMRWIGEPQSILMNGKGQYNCSLAGHLSKKTSLCKLRADAQCAPPILHVLPNKTYRLRLASTTSLASLNLAIGHHKMVLVEADGNYVQPVTLDDIDIYSGESYSVLITTNQNPSMNYWVSLGVRGRHPATPPGLTILNYHPNTARPPSSPLPIHAAWDDYPHSKAIANKILALQGSPKPPTRYDRRIYLLNTQNKINGFTKWSINNVSLALPSTPYLGSIKFGLKGAFDHQSPPENFSSEYDVMKPPSNPNSTVSSGVYKLEFGKTIDVILQNANALNANVSEIHPWHLHGHDFWVLGYGEGKFSEEKHSKNLNLKNPPLRNTVVIFPYGWTAIRFVTDNPGVWAFHCHIEPHLHMGMGVIFAESVERIKNIPQAAIGCGMTAKMVMNNSHT
;
A
#
# COMPACT_ATOMS: atom_id res chain seq x y z
N MET A 1 0.11 -1.45 15.92
CA MET A 1 -0.60 -0.64 14.91
C MET A 1 -0.42 0.86 15.15
N GLN A 2 0.82 1.34 15.35
CA GLN A 2 1.07 2.72 15.81
C GLN A 2 0.81 3.79 14.74
N ARG A 3 1.04 3.49 13.45
CA ARG A 3 0.76 4.46 12.37
C ARG A 3 -0.71 4.84 12.30
N SER A 4 -1.62 3.92 12.64
CA SER A 4 -3.07 4.18 12.74
C SER A 4 -3.42 5.18 13.83
N ALA A 5 -2.52 5.44 14.78
CA ALA A 5 -2.66 6.47 15.82
C ALA A 5 -2.22 7.87 15.34
N GLY A 6 -1.73 8.02 14.10
CA GLY A 6 -1.32 9.31 13.53
C GLY A 6 0.18 9.49 13.33
N LEU A 7 1.00 8.45 13.51
CA LEU A 7 2.45 8.54 13.34
C LEU A 7 2.85 8.32 11.87
N TYR A 8 2.78 9.38 11.07
CA TYR A 8 3.19 9.40 9.66
C TYR A 8 3.44 10.84 9.17
N GLY A 9 4.12 10.97 8.04
CA GLY A 9 4.40 12.25 7.39
C GLY A 9 5.00 12.05 6.01
N SER A 10 5.09 13.13 5.23
CA SER A 10 5.69 13.09 3.90
C SER A 10 7.21 13.17 3.97
N LEU A 11 7.87 12.39 3.11
CA LEU A 11 9.28 12.55 2.76
C LEU A 11 9.32 12.77 1.26
N ILE A 12 9.74 13.96 0.84
CA ILE A 12 9.88 14.35 -0.56
C ILE A 12 11.36 14.45 -0.86
N VAL A 13 11.80 13.78 -1.92
CA VAL A 13 13.16 13.86 -2.44
C VAL A 13 13.08 14.53 -3.81
N ASP A 14 13.75 15.67 -3.94
CA ASP A 14 13.86 16.36 -5.23
C ASP A 14 14.98 15.73 -6.08
N VAL A 15 14.97 16.04 -7.38
CA VAL A 15 16.09 15.72 -8.27
C VAL A 15 17.40 16.33 -7.76
N ALA A 16 18.53 15.74 -8.16
CA ALA A 16 19.84 16.22 -7.74
C ALA A 16 20.09 17.70 -8.13
N ASP A 17 20.94 18.39 -7.37
CA ASP A 17 21.30 19.78 -7.65
C ASP A 17 21.77 19.97 -9.10
N GLY A 18 21.08 20.84 -9.84
CA GLY A 18 21.37 21.13 -11.25
C GLY A 18 20.57 20.29 -12.25
N GLU A 19 19.91 19.22 -11.82
CA GLU A 19 18.99 18.44 -12.63
C GLU A 19 17.59 19.06 -12.64
N LYS A 20 16.77 18.63 -13.60
CA LYS A 20 15.36 19.05 -13.70
C LYS A 20 14.48 17.83 -13.89
N GLU A 21 13.27 17.95 -13.36
CA GLU A 21 12.20 16.97 -13.62
C GLU A 21 11.97 16.82 -15.13
N PRO A 22 11.66 15.60 -15.62
CA PRO A 22 11.46 15.32 -17.05
C PRO A 22 10.14 15.89 -17.61
N PHE A 23 9.43 16.69 -16.82
CA PHE A 23 8.18 17.36 -17.16
C PHE A 23 8.13 18.75 -16.50
N HIS A 24 7.40 19.68 -17.13
CA HIS A 24 7.25 21.05 -16.63
C HIS A 24 6.01 21.21 -15.75
N TYR A 25 6.12 22.02 -14.70
CA TYR A 25 5.01 22.50 -13.88
C TYR A 25 5.35 23.89 -13.31
N ASP A 26 4.32 24.68 -13.02
CA ASP A 26 4.44 26.04 -12.48
C ASP A 26 4.43 26.07 -10.95
N GLY A 27 3.99 24.99 -10.31
CA GLY A 27 3.95 24.84 -8.86
C GLY A 27 3.58 23.41 -8.46
N GLU A 28 3.69 23.11 -7.18
CA GLU A 28 3.36 21.79 -6.64
C GLU A 28 2.45 21.87 -5.41
N LEU A 29 1.70 20.79 -5.21
CA LEU A 29 0.75 20.57 -4.13
C LEU A 29 1.04 19.18 -3.54
N ASN A 30 0.76 19.02 -2.24
CA ASN A 30 0.97 17.74 -1.55
C ASN A 30 -0.29 17.31 -0.79
N LEU A 31 -0.69 16.05 -0.99
CA LEU A 31 -1.74 15.38 -0.24
C LEU A 31 -1.25 14.02 0.29
N LEU A 32 -1.17 13.92 1.61
CA LEU A 32 -1.01 12.68 2.35
C LEU A 32 -2.39 12.18 2.79
N LEU A 33 -2.72 10.96 2.37
CA LEU A 33 -4.02 10.35 2.57
C LEU A 33 -3.98 9.34 3.71
N SER A 34 -4.94 9.40 4.62
CA SER A 34 -5.11 8.43 5.70
C SER A 34 -6.58 8.23 6.04
N ASP A 35 -6.86 7.27 6.91
CA ASP A 35 -8.18 6.94 7.44
C ASP A 35 -8.14 6.95 8.97
N TRP A 36 -9.30 7.16 9.59
CA TRP A 36 -9.37 7.37 11.03
C TRP A 36 -10.53 6.63 11.69
N TRP A 37 -10.23 6.03 12.83
CA TRP A 37 -11.20 5.42 13.73
C TRP A 37 -11.28 6.20 15.04
N HIS A 38 -12.47 6.25 15.63
CA HIS A 38 -12.67 6.84 16.95
C HIS A 38 -12.29 5.88 18.08
N GLN A 39 -12.31 4.57 17.83
CA GLN A 39 -11.84 3.58 18.79
C GLN A 39 -10.32 3.65 18.94
N ASN A 40 -9.81 3.59 20.17
CA ASN A 40 -8.38 3.58 20.46
C ASN A 40 -7.68 2.39 19.78
N VAL A 41 -6.51 2.64 19.17
CA VAL A 41 -5.69 1.62 18.49
C VAL A 41 -5.35 0.42 19.39
N HIS A 42 -5.17 0.61 20.70
CA HIS A 42 -4.87 -0.50 21.62
C HIS A 42 -6.09 -1.41 21.81
N GLU A 43 -7.30 -0.85 21.87
CA GLU A 43 -8.52 -1.66 21.95
C GLU A 43 -8.78 -2.42 20.64
N GLN A 44 -8.45 -1.80 19.50
CA GLN A 44 -8.47 -2.45 18.20
C GLN A 44 -7.50 -3.64 18.16
N GLU A 45 -6.25 -3.46 18.60
CA GLU A 45 -5.24 -4.53 18.68
C GLU A 45 -5.71 -5.69 19.58
N ILE A 46 -6.29 -5.38 20.74
CA ILE A 46 -6.88 -6.40 21.63
C ILE A 46 -8.04 -7.10 20.93
N GLY A 47 -8.92 -6.35 20.24
CA GLY A 47 -10.04 -6.87 19.48
C GLY A 47 -9.62 -7.87 18.39
N LEU A 48 -8.63 -7.50 17.59
CA LEU A 48 -8.06 -8.37 16.55
C LEU A 48 -7.36 -9.60 17.13
N SER A 49 -6.80 -9.48 18.34
CA SER A 49 -6.12 -10.56 19.06
C SER A 49 -7.05 -11.40 19.95
N SER A 50 -8.36 -11.11 19.97
CA SER A 50 -9.34 -11.81 20.80
C SER A 50 -9.91 -13.06 20.09
N ASN A 51 -10.48 -13.98 20.87
CA ASN A 51 -11.28 -15.09 20.37
C ASN A 51 -12.64 -15.12 21.13
N PRO A 52 -13.77 -14.78 20.49
CA PRO A 52 -13.90 -14.42 19.08
C PRO A 52 -13.23 -13.08 18.74
N MET A 53 -12.69 -12.97 17.53
CA MET A 53 -12.08 -11.75 17.00
C MET A 53 -13.13 -10.65 16.85
N ARG A 54 -12.79 -9.43 17.28
CA ARG A 54 -13.59 -8.22 17.05
C ARG A 54 -12.94 -7.40 15.94
N TRP A 55 -13.63 -7.30 14.79
CA TRP A 55 -13.15 -6.54 13.64
C TRP A 55 -13.26 -5.04 13.92
N ILE A 56 -12.29 -4.26 13.44
CA ILE A 56 -12.23 -2.81 13.65
C ILE A 56 -13.34 -2.03 12.90
N GLY A 57 -13.98 -2.67 11.91
CA GLY A 57 -14.99 -2.03 11.07
C GLY A 57 -14.38 -1.07 10.05
N GLU A 58 -15.25 -0.35 9.33
CA GLU A 58 -14.84 0.68 8.38
C GLU A 58 -14.49 2.00 9.13
N PRO A 59 -13.58 2.82 8.57
CA PRO A 59 -13.17 4.07 9.21
C PRO A 59 -14.34 5.06 9.34
N GLN A 60 -14.30 5.92 10.36
CA GLN A 60 -15.29 6.98 10.53
C GLN A 60 -15.04 8.17 9.59
N SER A 61 -13.78 8.44 9.24
CA SER A 61 -13.39 9.54 8.37
C SER A 61 -12.21 9.18 7.48
N ILE A 62 -12.26 9.66 6.23
CA ILE A 62 -11.09 9.76 5.36
C ILE A 62 -10.43 11.13 5.59
N LEU A 63 -9.11 11.15 5.67
CA LEU A 63 -8.32 12.33 5.99
C LEU A 63 -7.44 12.74 4.80
N MET A 64 -7.40 14.04 4.53
CA MET A 64 -6.42 14.69 3.66
C MET A 64 -5.53 15.57 4.52
N ASN A 65 -4.21 15.33 4.50
CA ASN A 65 -3.23 16.02 5.35
C ASN A 65 -3.67 16.04 6.84
N GLY A 66 -4.18 14.90 7.33
CA GLY A 66 -4.64 14.72 8.71
C GLY A 66 -6.01 15.33 9.04
N LYS A 67 -6.74 15.87 8.05
CA LYS A 67 -8.03 16.54 8.27
C LYS A 67 -9.16 15.89 7.50
N GLY A 68 -10.31 15.72 8.16
CA GLY A 68 -11.53 15.17 7.58
C GLY A 68 -12.75 15.56 8.41
N GLN A 69 -13.95 15.21 7.94
CA GLN A 69 -15.20 15.55 8.60
C GLN A 69 -15.96 14.29 9.02
N TYR A 70 -16.75 14.42 10.08
CA TYR A 70 -17.59 13.35 10.64
C TYR A 70 -18.96 13.91 11.03
N ASN A 71 -20.03 13.14 10.81
CA ASN A 71 -21.43 13.52 11.06
C ASN A 71 -21.95 14.78 10.33
N CYS A 72 -21.17 15.34 9.42
CA CYS A 72 -21.54 16.43 8.52
C CYS A 72 -20.75 16.30 7.21
N SER A 73 -21.12 17.05 6.18
CA SER A 73 -20.36 17.12 4.93
C SER A 73 -20.09 18.56 4.51
N LEU A 74 -18.92 18.79 3.91
CA LEU A 74 -18.58 20.04 3.22
C LEU A 74 -19.51 20.30 2.03
N ALA A 75 -20.07 19.24 1.44
CA ALA A 75 -21.05 19.27 0.37
C ALA A 75 -22.50 19.12 0.88
N GLY A 76 -22.77 19.40 2.16
CA GLY A 76 -24.10 19.25 2.75
C GLY A 76 -25.19 20.08 2.06
N HIS A 77 -24.84 21.19 1.39
CA HIS A 77 -25.79 21.97 0.59
C HIS A 77 -26.30 21.23 -0.65
N LEU A 78 -25.60 20.19 -1.11
CA LEU A 78 -25.99 19.37 -2.27
C LEU A 78 -26.91 18.20 -1.91
N SER A 79 -27.12 17.91 -0.63
CA SER A 79 -27.90 16.75 -0.18
C SER A 79 -28.84 17.09 0.96
N LYS A 80 -30.11 16.65 0.85
CA LYS A 80 -31.09 16.77 1.96
C LYS A 80 -30.83 15.77 3.10
N LYS A 81 -29.98 14.77 2.89
CA LYS A 81 -29.72 13.67 3.84
C LYS A 81 -28.55 13.97 4.79
N THR A 82 -27.72 14.95 4.49
CA THR A 82 -26.48 15.21 5.23
C THR A 82 -26.41 16.68 5.61
N SER A 83 -26.09 16.96 6.86
CA SER A 83 -25.95 18.34 7.36
C SER A 83 -24.69 19.01 6.79
N LEU A 84 -24.77 20.31 6.51
CA LEU A 84 -23.60 21.11 6.16
C LEU A 84 -22.71 21.32 7.40
N CYS A 85 -21.40 21.10 7.25
CA CYS A 85 -20.46 21.35 8.33
C CYS A 85 -20.37 22.84 8.67
N LYS A 86 -20.53 23.19 9.94
CA LYS A 86 -20.33 24.56 10.46
C LYS A 86 -18.86 24.73 10.88
N LEU A 87 -17.98 24.94 9.92
CA LEU A 87 -16.53 25.03 10.15
C LEU A 87 -16.07 26.48 10.22
N ARG A 88 -15.21 26.78 11.21
CA ARG A 88 -14.35 27.96 11.19
C ARG A 88 -13.07 27.63 10.41
N ALA A 89 -12.45 28.63 9.79
CA ALA A 89 -11.25 28.43 8.95
C ALA A 89 -10.06 27.85 9.73
N ASP A 90 -9.97 28.12 11.04
CA ASP A 90 -8.93 27.66 11.96
C ASP A 90 -9.26 26.32 12.65
N ALA A 91 -10.41 25.71 12.35
CA ALA A 91 -10.78 24.43 12.95
C ALA A 91 -9.78 23.33 12.56
N GLN A 92 -9.43 22.46 13.51
CA GLN A 92 -8.50 21.36 13.27
C GLN A 92 -8.97 20.43 12.14
N CYS A 93 -10.29 20.27 11.97
CA CYS A 93 -10.91 19.47 10.91
C CYS A 93 -11.27 20.25 9.63
N ALA A 94 -10.92 21.55 9.53
CA ALA A 94 -11.16 22.34 8.32
C ALA A 94 -10.31 21.79 7.15
N PRO A 95 -10.90 21.52 5.98
CA PRO A 95 -10.22 20.82 4.89
C PRO A 95 -8.99 21.61 4.39
N PRO A 96 -7.91 20.93 3.96
CA PRO A 96 -6.76 21.61 3.34
C PRO A 96 -7.15 22.07 1.93
N ILE A 97 -7.37 23.38 1.75
CA ILE A 97 -7.73 23.95 0.44
C ILE A 97 -6.51 23.94 -0.48
N LEU A 98 -6.70 23.50 -1.73
CA LEU A 98 -5.67 23.51 -2.76
C LEU A 98 -5.79 24.79 -3.59
N HIS A 99 -4.92 25.76 -3.33
CA HIS A 99 -4.92 27.04 -4.03
C HIS A 99 -4.12 26.96 -5.33
N VAL A 100 -4.74 27.42 -6.42
CA VAL A 100 -4.13 27.41 -7.75
C VAL A 100 -4.42 28.69 -8.51
N LEU A 101 -3.51 29.08 -9.41
CA LEU A 101 -3.73 30.14 -10.39
C LEU A 101 -4.35 29.53 -11.67
N PRO A 102 -5.24 30.26 -12.38
CA PRO A 102 -5.74 29.83 -13.67
C PRO A 102 -4.63 29.73 -14.73
N ASN A 103 -4.80 28.85 -15.72
CA ASN A 103 -3.89 28.63 -16.85
C ASN A 103 -2.46 28.27 -16.43
N LYS A 104 -2.33 27.44 -15.39
CA LYS A 104 -1.08 26.91 -14.86
C LYS A 104 -1.14 25.39 -14.79
N THR A 105 0.01 24.74 -14.76
CA THR A 105 0.14 23.31 -14.54
C THR A 105 0.73 23.06 -13.16
N TYR A 106 0.05 22.27 -12.35
CA TYR A 106 0.50 21.91 -11.00
C TYR A 106 0.83 20.43 -10.92
N ARG A 107 1.93 20.10 -10.24
CA ARG A 107 2.22 18.74 -9.79
C ARG A 107 1.50 18.49 -8.47
N LEU A 108 0.54 17.58 -8.44
CA LEU A 108 -0.08 17.08 -7.21
C LEU A 108 0.59 15.78 -6.79
N ARG A 109 1.35 15.82 -5.70
CA ARG A 109 1.98 14.66 -5.06
C ARG A 109 0.98 14.00 -4.12
N LEU A 110 0.76 12.71 -4.31
CA LEU A 110 -0.17 11.87 -3.56
C LEU A 110 0.61 10.76 -2.86
N ALA A 111 0.31 10.51 -1.58
CA ALA A 111 0.81 9.34 -0.87
C ALA A 111 -0.28 8.78 0.03
N SER A 112 -0.35 7.45 0.17
CA SER A 112 -1.35 6.81 1.03
C SER A 112 -0.71 6.05 2.18
N THR A 113 -1.11 6.41 3.41
CA THR A 113 -0.76 5.69 4.64
C THR A 113 -2.01 5.17 5.35
N THR A 114 -3.08 4.89 4.59
CA THR A 114 -4.34 4.34 5.12
C THR A 114 -4.12 3.00 5.82
N SER A 115 -4.80 2.77 6.93
CA SER A 115 -4.74 1.51 7.68
C SER A 115 -5.54 0.41 6.99
N LEU A 116 -6.65 0.76 6.32
CA LEU A 116 -7.53 -0.17 5.62
C LEU A 116 -7.98 0.32 4.24
N ALA A 117 -8.36 1.59 4.13
CA ALA A 117 -9.10 2.09 2.98
C ALA A 117 -8.26 2.04 1.68
N SER A 118 -8.85 1.52 0.62
CA SER A 118 -8.42 1.80 -0.75
C SER A 118 -9.21 3.01 -1.24
N LEU A 119 -8.52 4.03 -1.76
CA LEU A 119 -9.13 5.30 -2.08
C LEU A 119 -9.11 5.55 -3.59
N ASN A 120 -10.05 6.39 -4.04
CA ASN A 120 -10.11 6.87 -5.41
C ASN A 120 -10.16 8.39 -5.39
N LEU A 121 -9.21 9.03 -6.07
CA LEU A 121 -9.15 10.47 -6.22
C LEU A 121 -9.79 10.89 -7.55
N ALA A 122 -10.68 11.88 -7.47
CA ALA A 122 -11.23 12.56 -8.63
C ALA A 122 -11.31 14.08 -8.39
N ILE A 123 -11.05 14.86 -9.44
CA ILE A 123 -11.10 16.33 -9.40
C ILE A 123 -12.16 16.80 -10.39
N GLY A 124 -13.15 17.56 -9.92
CA GLY A 124 -14.28 17.98 -10.73
C GLY A 124 -13.83 18.73 -11.99
N HIS A 125 -14.25 18.24 -13.16
CA HIS A 125 -13.93 18.78 -14.49
C HIS A 125 -12.43 18.83 -14.84
N HIS A 126 -11.56 18.14 -14.11
CA HIS A 126 -10.14 18.09 -14.42
C HIS A 126 -9.71 16.66 -14.68
N LYS A 127 -8.96 16.48 -15.78
CA LYS A 127 -8.18 15.26 -15.98
C LYS A 127 -6.85 15.39 -15.26
N MET A 128 -6.28 14.25 -14.91
CA MET A 128 -4.97 14.11 -14.28
C MET A 128 -4.04 13.39 -15.24
N VAL A 129 -2.81 13.87 -15.40
CA VAL A 129 -1.77 13.15 -16.14
C VAL A 129 -0.82 12.51 -15.13
N LEU A 130 -0.90 11.20 -14.96
CA LEU A 130 0.01 10.45 -14.09
C LEU A 130 1.41 10.42 -14.72
N VAL A 131 2.43 10.85 -13.97
CA VAL A 131 3.82 10.97 -14.45
C VAL A 131 4.84 10.27 -13.55
N GLU A 132 4.49 9.98 -12.30
CA GLU A 132 5.34 9.27 -11.34
C GLU A 132 4.51 8.31 -10.50
N ALA A 133 5.08 7.15 -10.19
CA ALA A 133 4.55 6.18 -9.25
C ALA A 133 5.69 5.65 -8.37
N ASP A 134 5.53 5.67 -7.05
CA ASP A 134 6.49 5.11 -6.09
C ASP A 134 7.93 5.64 -6.27
N GLY A 135 8.07 6.95 -6.50
CA GLY A 135 9.37 7.61 -6.72
C GLY A 135 10.02 7.31 -8.09
N ASN A 136 9.34 6.56 -8.95
CA ASN A 136 9.81 6.20 -10.28
C ASN A 136 8.95 6.86 -11.37
N TYR A 137 9.57 7.36 -12.43
CA TYR A 137 8.83 7.96 -13.55
C TYR A 137 8.13 6.89 -14.40
N VAL A 138 6.89 7.18 -14.78
CA VAL A 138 6.05 6.32 -15.61
C VAL A 138 5.74 6.98 -16.95
N GLN A 139 5.38 6.17 -17.94
CA GLN A 139 4.87 6.69 -19.20
C GLN A 139 3.60 7.53 -18.93
N PRO A 140 3.56 8.81 -19.34
CA PRO A 140 2.43 9.68 -19.02
C PRO A 140 1.09 9.09 -19.48
N VAL A 141 0.13 9.00 -18.57
CA VAL A 141 -1.23 8.52 -18.86
C VAL A 141 -2.26 9.52 -18.34
N THR A 142 -3.19 9.90 -19.21
CA THR A 142 -4.32 10.76 -18.83
C THR A 142 -5.44 9.93 -18.22
N LEU A 143 -5.89 10.33 -17.04
CA LEU A 143 -6.90 9.66 -16.23
C LEU A 143 -7.97 10.67 -15.79
N ASP A 144 -9.21 10.22 -15.70
CA ASP A 144 -10.31 11.02 -15.14
C ASP A 144 -10.36 10.87 -13.60
N ASP A 145 -9.94 9.71 -13.09
CA ASP A 145 -9.78 9.36 -11.67
C ASP A 145 -8.60 8.39 -11.49
N ILE A 146 -8.10 8.25 -10.26
CA ILE A 146 -7.01 7.32 -9.94
C ILE A 146 -7.27 6.59 -8.62
N ASP A 147 -7.14 5.26 -8.66
CA ASP A 147 -7.10 4.42 -7.46
C ASP A 147 -5.72 4.53 -6.80
N ILE A 148 -5.71 4.67 -5.47
CA ILE A 148 -4.51 4.68 -4.66
C ILE A 148 -4.70 3.75 -3.46
N TYR A 149 -3.79 2.79 -3.34
CA TYR A 149 -3.78 1.81 -2.26
C TYR A 149 -2.78 2.20 -1.18
N SER A 150 -2.94 1.65 0.03
CA SER A 150 -2.01 1.92 1.13
C SER A 150 -0.58 1.52 0.75
N GLY A 151 0.38 2.42 0.99
CA GLY A 151 1.79 2.24 0.63
C GLY A 151 2.17 2.82 -0.73
N GLU A 152 1.20 3.09 -1.61
CA GLU A 152 1.48 3.72 -2.91
C GLU A 152 1.68 5.23 -2.79
N SER A 153 2.47 5.76 -3.72
CA SER A 153 2.57 7.19 -3.99
C SER A 153 2.54 7.48 -5.49
N TYR A 154 2.04 8.65 -5.86
CA TYR A 154 1.94 9.10 -7.24
C TYR A 154 2.22 10.60 -7.36
N SER A 155 2.71 11.02 -8.52
CA SER A 155 2.58 12.42 -8.95
C SER A 155 1.69 12.51 -10.17
N VAL A 156 0.68 13.38 -10.11
CA VAL A 156 -0.18 13.70 -11.24
C VAL A 156 -0.06 15.18 -11.60
N LEU A 157 -0.08 15.50 -12.89
CA LEU A 157 -0.15 16.87 -13.38
C LEU A 157 -1.61 17.27 -13.60
N ILE A 158 -1.97 18.47 -13.14
CA ILE A 158 -3.28 19.08 -13.30
C ILE A 158 -3.09 20.40 -14.01
N THR A 159 -3.82 20.62 -15.10
CA THR A 159 -3.82 21.92 -15.81
C THR A 159 -5.08 22.68 -15.45
N THR A 160 -4.94 23.93 -14.98
CA THR A 160 -6.06 24.76 -14.50
C THR A 160 -6.75 25.53 -15.63
N ASN A 161 -7.24 24.78 -16.61
CA ASN A 161 -7.83 25.30 -17.85
C ASN A 161 -9.36 25.46 -17.79
N GLN A 162 -9.97 25.26 -16.62
CA GLN A 162 -11.41 25.40 -16.43
C GLN A 162 -11.80 26.86 -16.14
N ASN A 163 -13.09 27.16 -16.05
CA ASN A 163 -13.60 28.51 -15.80
C ASN A 163 -12.95 29.15 -14.56
N PRO A 164 -12.18 30.25 -14.73
CA PRO A 164 -11.40 30.85 -13.64
C PRO A 164 -12.24 31.51 -12.55
N SER A 165 -13.54 31.73 -12.79
CA SER A 165 -14.49 32.30 -11.82
C SER A 165 -15.16 31.25 -10.93
N MET A 166 -14.76 29.97 -11.03
CA MET A 166 -15.34 28.85 -10.30
C MET A 166 -14.31 28.13 -9.43
N ASN A 167 -14.77 27.45 -8.38
CA ASN A 167 -14.00 26.46 -7.63
C ASN A 167 -14.43 25.06 -8.03
N TYR A 168 -13.57 24.06 -7.78
CA TYR A 168 -13.81 22.68 -8.15
C TYR A 168 -13.64 21.74 -6.95
N TRP A 169 -14.41 20.65 -6.94
CA TRP A 169 -14.31 19.63 -5.89
C TRP A 169 -13.09 18.75 -6.09
N VAL A 170 -12.42 18.42 -5.01
CA VAL A 170 -11.46 17.31 -4.91
C VAL A 170 -12.08 16.28 -3.97
N SER A 171 -12.30 15.07 -4.47
CA SER A 171 -13.04 14.02 -3.77
C SER A 171 -12.21 12.75 -3.64
N LEU A 172 -12.22 12.17 -2.44
CA LEU A 172 -11.64 10.87 -2.12
C LEU A 172 -12.73 9.90 -1.69
N GLY A 173 -13.08 8.97 -2.56
CA GLY A 173 -14.05 7.92 -2.30
C GLY A 173 -13.39 6.62 -1.87
N VAL A 174 -14.07 5.81 -1.06
CA VAL A 174 -13.62 4.44 -0.75
C VAL A 174 -14.00 3.49 -1.90
N ARG A 175 -13.06 2.65 -2.30
CA ARG A 175 -13.24 1.56 -3.28
C ARG A 175 -12.67 0.24 -2.75
N GLY A 176 -12.92 -0.86 -3.45
CA GLY A 176 -12.43 -2.20 -3.10
C GLY A 176 -13.08 -2.84 -1.88
N ARG A 177 -13.94 -2.09 -1.17
CA ARG A 177 -14.77 -2.54 -0.05
C ARG A 177 -16.10 -1.79 -0.10
N HIS A 178 -17.16 -2.42 0.39
CA HIS A 178 -18.49 -1.78 0.43
C HIS A 178 -18.44 -0.48 1.26
N PRO A 179 -18.63 0.71 0.65
CA PRO A 179 -18.39 1.97 1.32
C PRO A 179 -19.38 2.19 2.47
N ALA A 180 -18.85 2.36 3.68
CA ALA A 180 -19.60 2.80 4.86
C ALA A 180 -19.05 4.12 5.44
N THR A 181 -18.08 4.73 4.75
CA THR A 181 -17.41 5.97 5.15
C THR A 181 -17.73 7.06 4.12
N PRO A 182 -18.17 8.27 4.54
CA PRO A 182 -18.33 9.40 3.63
C PRO A 182 -17.01 9.75 2.92
N PRO A 183 -17.06 10.30 1.70
CA PRO A 183 -15.85 10.70 0.99
C PRO A 183 -15.13 11.85 1.72
N GLY A 184 -13.79 11.84 1.66
CA GLY A 184 -13.00 12.99 2.04
C GLY A 184 -13.15 14.08 0.97
N LEU A 185 -13.46 15.31 1.38
CA LEU A 185 -13.70 16.42 0.45
C LEU A 185 -12.76 17.61 0.72
N THR A 186 -12.23 18.20 -0.34
CA THR A 186 -11.62 19.52 -0.31
C THR A 186 -11.90 20.29 -1.61
N ILE A 187 -11.37 21.50 -1.72
CA ILE A 187 -11.63 22.44 -2.80
C ILE A 187 -10.33 22.73 -3.54
N LEU A 188 -10.37 22.58 -4.87
CA LEU A 188 -9.41 23.20 -5.77
C LEU A 188 -9.88 24.63 -6.03
N ASN A 189 -9.25 25.57 -5.35
CA ASN A 189 -9.62 26.98 -5.35
C ASN A 189 -8.80 27.76 -6.38
N TYR A 190 -9.48 28.24 -7.41
CA TYR A 190 -8.90 29.12 -8.41
C TYR A 190 -8.82 30.54 -7.85
N HIS A 191 -7.61 31.04 -7.60
CA HIS A 191 -7.39 32.40 -7.11
C HIS A 191 -7.72 33.44 -8.21
N PRO A 192 -8.37 34.58 -7.88
CA PRO A 192 -8.65 35.13 -6.54
C PRO A 192 -10.02 34.79 -5.95
N ASN A 193 -10.72 33.75 -6.43
CA ASN A 193 -12.02 33.40 -5.86
C ASN A 193 -11.90 33.09 -4.37
N THR A 194 -12.91 33.50 -3.58
CA THR A 194 -13.03 33.00 -2.21
C THR A 194 -13.18 31.48 -2.24
N ALA A 195 -12.48 30.76 -1.35
CA ALA A 195 -12.49 29.30 -1.24
C ALA A 195 -13.82 28.75 -0.67
N ARG A 196 -14.92 29.00 -1.39
CA ARG A 196 -16.26 28.50 -1.05
C ARG A 196 -16.50 27.13 -1.69
N PRO A 197 -17.22 26.23 -1.00
CA PRO A 197 -17.70 24.97 -1.56
C PRO A 197 -18.38 25.17 -2.94
N PRO A 198 -17.99 24.41 -3.98
CA PRO A 198 -18.64 24.46 -5.28
C PRO A 198 -20.13 24.08 -5.22
N SER A 199 -20.95 24.67 -6.09
CA SER A 199 -22.36 24.32 -6.29
C SER A 199 -22.56 23.16 -7.27
N SER A 200 -21.52 22.75 -8.00
CA SER A 200 -21.54 21.60 -8.89
C SER A 200 -21.69 20.29 -8.11
N PRO A 201 -22.25 19.23 -8.72
CA PRO A 201 -22.22 17.89 -8.14
C PRO A 201 -20.80 17.43 -7.79
N LEU A 202 -20.70 16.50 -6.83
CA LEU A 202 -19.43 15.82 -6.54
C LEU A 202 -18.98 14.98 -7.74
N PRO A 203 -17.67 14.82 -7.96
CA PRO A 203 -17.15 13.86 -8.94
C PRO A 203 -17.72 12.47 -8.70
N ILE A 204 -18.12 11.78 -9.78
CA ILE A 204 -18.61 10.41 -9.69
C ILE A 204 -17.40 9.49 -9.61
N HIS A 205 -17.32 8.71 -8.55
CA HIS A 205 -16.38 7.60 -8.45
C HIS A 205 -16.99 6.38 -9.13
N ALA A 206 -16.18 5.52 -9.75
CA ALA A 206 -16.66 4.22 -10.18
C ALA A 206 -17.24 3.43 -8.97
N ALA A 207 -18.04 2.38 -9.24
CA ALA A 207 -18.64 1.54 -8.18
C ALA A 207 -17.59 0.71 -7.44
N TRP A 208 -17.63 0.64 -6.11
CA TRP A 208 -16.55 0.09 -5.26
C TRP A 208 -16.03 -1.30 -5.64
N ASP A 209 -16.88 -2.13 -6.25
CA ASP A 209 -16.65 -3.51 -6.69
C ASP A 209 -16.35 -3.64 -8.19
N ASP A 210 -16.24 -2.53 -8.92
CA ASP A 210 -15.79 -2.49 -10.32
C ASP A 210 -14.27 -2.69 -10.42
N TYR A 211 -13.83 -3.90 -10.08
CA TYR A 211 -12.44 -4.32 -10.22
C TYR A 211 -11.92 -4.26 -11.67
N PRO A 212 -12.74 -4.48 -12.72
CA PRO A 212 -12.31 -4.23 -14.10
C PRO A 212 -11.80 -2.81 -14.34
N HIS A 213 -12.46 -1.77 -13.81
CA HIS A 213 -11.97 -0.38 -13.86
C HIS A 213 -10.60 -0.24 -13.20
N SER A 214 -10.45 -0.74 -11.96
CA SER A 214 -9.19 -0.68 -11.21
C SER A 214 -8.04 -1.40 -11.93
N LYS A 215 -8.31 -2.60 -12.48
CA LYS A 215 -7.35 -3.37 -13.28
C LYS A 215 -6.97 -2.66 -14.57
N ALA A 216 -7.92 -1.97 -15.23
CA ALA A 216 -7.63 -1.21 -16.44
C ALA A 216 -6.70 -0.02 -16.19
N ILE A 217 -6.83 0.66 -15.04
CA ILE A 217 -5.88 1.71 -14.63
C ILE A 217 -4.52 1.10 -14.30
N ALA A 218 -4.47 0.05 -13.46
CA ALA A 218 -3.21 -0.59 -13.08
C ALA A 218 -2.39 -1.07 -14.30
N ASN A 219 -3.04 -1.67 -15.31
CA ASN A 219 -2.39 -2.14 -16.54
C ASN A 219 -1.91 -1.01 -17.47
N LYS A 220 -2.37 0.24 -17.28
CA LYS A 220 -1.87 1.40 -18.04
C LYS A 220 -0.56 1.97 -17.47
N ILE A 221 -0.20 1.63 -16.23
CA ILE A 221 1.02 2.13 -15.59
C ILE A 221 2.20 1.34 -16.15
N LEU A 222 3.01 2.00 -16.97
CA LEU A 222 4.18 1.42 -17.62
C LEU A 222 5.41 2.27 -17.29
N ALA A 223 6.59 1.66 -17.24
CA ALA A 223 7.82 2.41 -17.04
C ALA A 223 8.04 3.45 -18.15
N LEU A 224 8.57 4.62 -17.79
CA LEU A 224 8.99 5.61 -18.75
C LEU A 224 10.09 5.05 -19.68
N GLN A 225 10.14 5.52 -20.93
CA GLN A 225 11.22 5.14 -21.83
C GLN A 225 12.58 5.54 -21.26
N GLY A 226 13.51 4.60 -21.18
CA GLY A 226 14.84 4.81 -20.59
C GLY A 226 14.97 4.27 -19.17
N SER A 227 13.86 3.95 -18.49
CA SER A 227 13.91 3.29 -17.18
C SER A 227 14.59 1.92 -17.24
N PRO A 228 15.20 1.45 -16.13
CA PRO A 228 15.81 0.13 -16.05
C PRO A 228 14.83 -0.98 -16.43
N LYS A 229 15.25 -1.90 -17.29
CA LYS A 229 14.48 -3.09 -17.65
C LYS A 229 14.79 -4.24 -16.69
N PRO A 230 13.83 -5.13 -16.40
CA PRO A 230 14.10 -6.30 -15.60
C PRO A 230 15.11 -7.22 -16.31
N PRO A 231 15.92 -7.99 -15.56
CA PRO A 231 16.63 -9.13 -16.12
C PRO A 231 15.64 -10.05 -16.86
N THR A 232 16.03 -10.63 -18.00
CA THR A 232 15.10 -11.41 -18.83
C THR A 232 14.80 -12.80 -18.28
N ARG A 233 15.63 -13.29 -17.35
CA ARG A 233 15.50 -14.59 -16.67
C ARG A 233 15.49 -14.37 -15.16
N TYR A 234 14.86 -15.28 -14.44
CA TYR A 234 14.92 -15.34 -12.97
C TYR A 234 15.79 -16.53 -12.54
N ASP A 235 16.44 -16.41 -11.38
CA ASP A 235 17.20 -17.48 -10.74
C ASP A 235 16.33 -18.31 -9.79
N ARG A 236 15.34 -17.67 -9.15
CA ARG A 236 14.39 -18.31 -8.22
C ARG A 236 13.01 -17.72 -8.39
N ARG A 237 11.98 -18.54 -8.22
CA ARG A 237 10.57 -18.11 -8.24
C ARG A 237 9.84 -18.65 -7.02
N ILE A 238 9.20 -17.76 -6.28
CA ILE A 238 8.48 -18.05 -5.04
C ILE A 238 6.99 -17.79 -5.28
N TYR A 239 6.17 -18.73 -4.84
CA TYR A 239 4.72 -18.66 -4.93
C TYR A 239 4.13 -18.41 -3.56
N LEU A 240 3.42 -17.29 -3.38
CA LEU A 240 2.87 -16.89 -2.08
C LEU A 240 1.34 -16.88 -2.16
N LEU A 241 0.72 -17.95 -1.63
CA LEU A 241 -0.73 -18.06 -1.48
C LEU A 241 -1.20 -17.26 -0.28
N ASN A 242 -2.11 -16.32 -0.51
CA ASN A 242 -2.68 -15.43 0.49
C ASN A 242 -4.01 -16.01 1.00
N THR A 243 -4.09 -16.34 2.28
CA THR A 243 -5.31 -16.91 2.89
C THR A 243 -5.65 -16.31 4.24
N GLN A 244 -6.94 -16.21 4.51
CA GLN A 244 -7.44 -16.00 5.86
C GLN A 244 -7.72 -17.37 6.50
N ASN A 245 -7.22 -17.57 7.71
CA ASN A 245 -7.18 -18.86 8.38
C ASN A 245 -7.55 -18.75 9.87
N LYS A 246 -7.54 -19.89 10.54
CA LYS A 246 -7.63 -20.04 11.99
C LYS A 246 -6.33 -20.62 12.54
N ILE A 247 -5.95 -20.18 13.73
CA ILE A 247 -4.93 -20.83 14.58
C ILE A 247 -5.49 -20.89 15.99
N ASN A 248 -5.75 -22.09 16.51
CA ASN A 248 -6.36 -22.27 17.84
C ASN A 248 -7.64 -21.43 18.07
N GLY A 249 -8.47 -21.31 17.03
CA GLY A 249 -9.72 -20.51 17.03
C GLY A 249 -9.56 -19.02 16.69
N PHE A 250 -8.35 -18.45 16.82
CA PHE A 250 -8.06 -17.06 16.45
C PHE A 250 -8.03 -16.88 14.94
N THR A 251 -8.64 -15.81 14.43
CA THR A 251 -8.54 -15.45 13.00
C THR A 251 -7.14 -14.91 12.71
N LYS A 252 -6.50 -15.44 11.66
CA LYS A 252 -5.16 -15.03 11.22
C LYS A 252 -5.14 -14.87 9.71
N TRP A 253 -4.15 -14.13 9.24
CA TRP A 253 -3.76 -14.15 7.85
C TRP A 253 -2.47 -14.97 7.72
N SER A 254 -2.39 -15.74 6.65
CA SER A 254 -1.28 -16.66 6.40
C SER A 254 -0.83 -16.61 4.96
N ILE A 255 0.47 -16.88 4.78
CA ILE A 255 1.12 -17.04 3.49
C ILE A 255 1.61 -18.48 3.41
N ASN A 256 1.14 -19.22 2.40
CA ASN A 256 1.43 -20.67 2.27
C ASN A 256 1.16 -21.46 3.57
N ASN A 257 0.02 -21.17 4.21
CA ASN A 257 -0.43 -21.79 5.47
C ASN A 257 0.45 -21.51 6.71
N VAL A 258 1.30 -20.47 6.63
CA VAL A 258 2.11 -19.96 7.74
C VAL A 258 1.71 -18.51 8.04
N SER A 259 1.29 -18.24 9.27
CA SER A 259 1.08 -16.89 9.78
C SER A 259 2.37 -16.37 10.42
N LEU A 260 2.81 -15.18 10.05
CA LEU A 260 4.03 -14.58 10.59
C LEU A 260 3.83 -14.17 12.05
N ALA A 261 4.75 -14.61 12.91
CA ALA A 261 4.93 -14.04 14.25
C ALA A 261 6.37 -13.54 14.37
N LEU A 262 6.52 -12.22 14.57
CA LEU A 262 7.84 -11.63 14.75
C LEU A 262 8.45 -12.06 16.09
N PRO A 263 9.73 -12.49 16.13
CA PRO A 263 10.42 -12.83 17.36
C PRO A 263 10.73 -11.58 18.18
N SER A 264 11.01 -11.76 19.47
CA SER A 264 11.44 -10.68 20.37
C SER A 264 12.89 -10.23 20.15
N THR A 265 13.69 -10.99 19.38
CA THR A 265 15.07 -10.65 19.03
C THR A 265 15.11 -10.21 17.57
N PRO A 266 15.74 -9.08 17.22
CA PRO A 266 15.74 -8.56 15.85
C PRO A 266 16.44 -9.52 14.90
N TYR A 267 15.80 -9.81 13.75
CA TYR A 267 16.33 -10.73 12.75
C TYR A 267 17.74 -10.37 12.29
N LEU A 268 17.98 -9.08 12.02
CA LEU A 268 19.27 -8.60 11.52
C LEU A 268 20.42 -9.01 12.43
N GLY A 269 20.33 -8.69 13.72
CA GLY A 269 21.32 -9.08 14.72
C GLY A 269 21.37 -10.60 14.92
N SER A 270 20.21 -11.26 14.94
CA SER A 270 20.12 -12.72 15.09
C SER A 270 20.88 -13.47 14.00
N ILE A 271 20.71 -13.06 12.74
CA ILE A 271 21.39 -13.66 11.59
C ILE A 271 22.87 -13.25 11.59
N LYS A 272 23.18 -11.96 11.80
CA LYS A 272 24.57 -11.45 11.78
C LYS A 272 25.46 -12.15 12.80
N PHE A 273 24.92 -12.44 13.99
CA PHE A 273 25.68 -13.06 15.09
C PHE A 273 25.43 -14.57 15.22
N GLY A 274 24.70 -15.19 14.30
CA GLY A 274 24.47 -16.64 14.31
C GLY A 274 23.73 -17.15 15.55
N LEU A 275 22.80 -16.36 16.11
CA LEU A 275 22.08 -16.69 17.34
C LEU A 275 21.07 -17.82 17.10
N LYS A 276 21.40 -19.02 17.57
CA LYS A 276 20.52 -20.19 17.49
C LYS A 276 19.30 -20.01 18.37
N GLY A 277 18.11 -20.26 17.83
CA GLY A 277 16.84 -20.20 18.57
C GLY A 277 16.24 -18.80 18.73
N ALA A 278 16.84 -17.77 18.11
CA ALA A 278 16.26 -16.43 18.09
C ALA A 278 15.04 -16.32 17.15
N PHE A 279 14.94 -17.22 16.17
CA PHE A 279 13.83 -17.38 15.24
C PHE A 279 13.83 -18.82 14.69
N ASP A 280 12.80 -19.20 13.94
CA ASP A 280 12.71 -20.50 13.29
C ASP A 280 13.71 -20.58 12.11
N HIS A 281 14.62 -21.56 12.16
CA HIS A 281 15.63 -21.75 11.12
C HIS A 281 15.13 -22.60 9.94
N GLN A 282 13.93 -23.18 10.02
CA GLN A 282 13.33 -23.87 8.87
C GLN A 282 12.98 -22.85 7.78
N SER A 283 13.34 -23.18 6.53
CA SER A 283 12.94 -22.37 5.38
C SER A 283 11.42 -22.39 5.26
N PRO A 284 10.76 -21.23 5.14
CA PRO A 284 9.33 -21.19 4.90
C PRO A 284 8.95 -21.85 3.56
N PRO A 285 7.70 -22.33 3.40
CA PRO A 285 7.27 -22.96 2.16
C PRO A 285 7.30 -21.97 0.98
N GLU A 286 7.96 -22.34 -0.11
CA GLU A 286 8.05 -21.50 -1.32
C GLU A 286 6.90 -21.72 -2.31
N ASN A 287 6.01 -22.66 -2.02
CA ASN A 287 4.88 -23.00 -2.89
C ASN A 287 3.69 -23.50 -2.07
N PHE A 288 2.56 -23.67 -2.74
CA PHE A 288 1.32 -24.20 -2.21
C PHE A 288 0.80 -25.33 -3.11
N SER A 289 -0.19 -26.08 -2.64
CA SER A 289 -0.70 -27.26 -3.35
C SER A 289 -1.22 -26.92 -4.76
N SER A 290 -0.84 -27.74 -5.75
CA SER A 290 -1.39 -27.68 -7.12
C SER A 290 -2.91 -27.88 -7.13
N GLU A 291 -3.43 -28.63 -6.16
CA GLU A 291 -4.87 -28.93 -6.03
C GLU A 291 -5.64 -27.86 -5.24
N TYR A 292 -4.97 -26.82 -4.73
CA TYR A 292 -5.66 -25.74 -4.01
C TYR A 292 -6.60 -24.98 -4.95
N ASP A 293 -7.90 -24.98 -4.62
CA ASP A 293 -8.96 -24.25 -5.31
C ASP A 293 -9.06 -22.83 -4.73
N VAL A 294 -8.48 -21.86 -5.45
CA VAL A 294 -8.45 -20.44 -5.03
C VAL A 294 -9.83 -19.78 -5.01
N MET A 295 -10.84 -20.40 -5.63
CA MET A 295 -12.20 -19.85 -5.73
C MET A 295 -13.09 -20.25 -4.55
N LYS A 296 -12.64 -21.17 -3.69
CA LYS A 296 -13.43 -21.69 -2.56
C LYS A 296 -12.75 -21.39 -1.22
N PRO A 297 -13.52 -21.29 -0.13
CA PRO A 297 -12.95 -21.24 1.22
C PRO A 297 -11.93 -22.37 1.43
N PRO A 298 -10.87 -22.14 2.23
CA PRO A 298 -9.88 -23.16 2.51
C PRO A 298 -10.54 -24.40 3.09
N SER A 299 -10.35 -25.57 2.46
CA SER A 299 -10.92 -26.84 2.91
C SER A 299 -10.52 -27.20 4.34
N ASN A 300 -9.28 -26.89 4.70
CA ASN A 300 -8.79 -26.86 6.07
C ASN A 300 -8.49 -25.40 6.44
N PRO A 301 -9.30 -24.77 7.32
CA PRO A 301 -9.04 -23.39 7.72
C PRO A 301 -7.86 -23.26 8.69
N ASN A 302 -7.34 -24.36 9.24
CA ASN A 302 -6.23 -24.30 10.19
C ASN A 302 -4.88 -24.05 9.50
N SER A 303 -4.13 -23.12 10.08
CA SER A 303 -2.77 -22.76 9.67
C SER A 303 -1.79 -22.89 10.84
N THR A 304 -0.51 -22.68 10.56
CA THR A 304 0.56 -22.70 11.56
C THR A 304 1.14 -21.30 11.77
N VAL A 305 1.97 -21.13 12.80
CA VAL A 305 2.70 -19.89 13.06
C VAL A 305 4.20 -20.16 12.96
N SER A 306 4.94 -19.26 12.33
CA SER A 306 6.41 -19.34 12.30
C SER A 306 7.03 -17.95 12.21
N SER A 307 8.31 -17.89 12.57
CA SER A 307 9.20 -16.73 12.41
C SER A 307 10.27 -16.99 11.34
N GLY A 308 10.09 -18.01 10.50
CA GLY A 308 11.03 -18.41 9.46
C GLY A 308 11.29 -17.31 8.42
N VAL A 309 12.46 -17.40 7.78
CA VAL A 309 12.97 -16.37 6.86
C VAL A 309 13.34 -17.01 5.53
N TYR A 310 12.92 -16.41 4.41
CA TYR A 310 13.45 -16.79 3.10
C TYR A 310 14.85 -16.20 2.94
N LYS A 311 15.86 -17.07 2.99
CA LYS A 311 17.24 -16.69 2.72
C LYS A 311 17.45 -16.63 1.21
N LEU A 312 17.88 -15.48 0.72
CA LEU A 312 18.15 -15.21 -0.69
C LEU A 312 19.66 -14.96 -0.87
N GLU A 313 20.24 -15.53 -1.92
CA GLU A 313 21.66 -15.29 -2.25
C GLU A 313 21.82 -13.89 -2.87
N PHE A 314 22.99 -13.25 -2.69
CA PHE A 314 23.29 -11.95 -3.31
C PHE A 314 23.25 -11.99 -4.83
N GLY A 315 22.75 -10.92 -5.46
CA GLY A 315 22.81 -10.70 -6.90
C GLY A 315 21.96 -11.69 -7.72
N LYS A 316 20.93 -12.28 -7.13
CA LYS A 316 19.98 -13.17 -7.78
C LYS A 316 18.74 -12.41 -8.21
N THR A 317 18.19 -12.81 -9.34
CA THR A 317 16.90 -12.32 -9.83
C THR A 317 15.79 -13.20 -9.25
N ILE A 318 14.89 -12.61 -8.47
CA ILE A 318 13.81 -13.29 -7.77
C ILE A 318 12.48 -12.90 -8.38
N ASP A 319 11.71 -13.90 -8.78
CA ASP A 319 10.30 -13.74 -9.10
C ASP A 319 9.44 -14.09 -7.88
N VAL A 320 8.41 -13.29 -7.65
CA VAL A 320 7.36 -13.61 -6.68
C VAL A 320 6.01 -13.56 -7.36
N ILE A 321 5.27 -14.67 -7.26
CA ILE A 321 3.87 -14.77 -7.69
C ILE A 321 3.00 -14.70 -6.44
N LEU A 322 2.38 -13.54 -6.23
CA LEU A 322 1.36 -13.37 -5.21
C LEU A 322 0.05 -13.96 -5.75
N GLN A 323 -0.46 -15.00 -5.10
CA GLN A 323 -1.74 -15.62 -5.43
C GLN A 323 -2.79 -15.24 -4.39
N ASN A 324 -3.87 -14.60 -4.82
CA ASN A 324 -5.04 -14.35 -3.98
C ASN A 324 -5.98 -15.56 -3.99
N ALA A 325 -6.82 -15.66 -2.95
CA ALA A 325 -7.79 -16.74 -2.80
C ALA A 325 -9.05 -16.25 -2.07
N ASN A 326 -10.05 -17.13 -2.00
CA ASN A 326 -11.19 -16.93 -1.13
C ASN A 326 -10.76 -16.90 0.35
N ALA A 327 -11.34 -15.99 1.12
CA ALA A 327 -11.20 -15.91 2.57
C ALA A 327 -11.99 -17.04 3.28
N LEU A 328 -12.19 -16.93 4.59
CA LEU A 328 -12.97 -17.92 5.36
C LEU A 328 -14.45 -17.95 4.93
N ASN A 329 -15.02 -16.79 4.59
CA ASN A 329 -16.40 -16.68 4.12
C ASN A 329 -16.47 -16.97 2.63
N ALA A 330 -17.48 -17.74 2.19
CA ALA A 330 -17.70 -18.04 0.79
C ALA A 330 -17.90 -16.76 -0.03
N ASN A 331 -17.35 -16.73 -1.25
CA ASN A 331 -17.46 -15.63 -2.21
C ASN A 331 -16.88 -14.30 -1.70
N VAL A 332 -15.88 -14.36 -0.82
CA VAL A 332 -15.15 -13.20 -0.33
C VAL A 332 -13.68 -13.37 -0.69
N SER A 333 -13.14 -12.45 -1.49
CA SER A 333 -11.70 -12.26 -1.72
C SER A 333 -11.47 -10.76 -1.80
N GLU A 334 -10.42 -10.27 -1.14
CA GLU A 334 -10.18 -8.83 -0.93
C GLU A 334 -8.97 -8.35 -1.74
N ILE A 335 -8.85 -7.03 -1.93
CA ILE A 335 -7.61 -6.43 -2.45
C ILE A 335 -6.57 -6.43 -1.32
N HIS A 336 -5.33 -6.80 -1.65
CA HIS A 336 -4.20 -6.68 -0.71
C HIS A 336 -3.03 -5.93 -1.35
N PRO A 337 -2.69 -4.71 -0.89
CA PRO A 337 -1.47 -4.03 -1.30
C PRO A 337 -0.27 -4.68 -0.60
N TRP A 338 0.67 -5.20 -1.38
CA TRP A 338 1.92 -5.80 -0.92
C TRP A 338 3.07 -4.82 -1.09
N HIS A 339 3.80 -4.58 -0.01
CA HIS A 339 4.91 -3.64 0.06
C HIS A 339 6.22 -4.37 0.39
N LEU A 340 7.26 -4.13 -0.41
CA LEU A 340 8.61 -4.70 -0.21
C LEU A 340 9.54 -3.64 0.36
N HIS A 341 10.19 -3.97 1.48
CA HIS A 341 11.19 -3.11 2.09
C HIS A 341 12.54 -3.22 1.35
N GLY A 342 13.29 -2.12 1.34
CA GLY A 342 14.69 -2.09 0.88
C GLY A 342 14.89 -2.26 -0.63
N HIS A 343 13.82 -2.36 -1.42
CA HIS A 343 13.88 -2.58 -2.86
C HIS A 343 12.70 -1.93 -3.56
N ASP A 344 12.92 -1.54 -4.81
CA ASP A 344 11.86 -1.49 -5.81
C ASP A 344 11.86 -2.81 -6.60
N PHE A 345 10.71 -3.15 -7.19
CA PHE A 345 10.50 -4.32 -8.03
C PHE A 345 9.78 -3.93 -9.32
N TRP A 346 10.01 -4.70 -10.38
CA TRP A 346 9.24 -4.61 -11.62
C TRP A 346 7.92 -5.35 -11.48
N VAL A 347 6.80 -4.67 -11.76
CA VAL A 347 5.48 -5.32 -11.84
C VAL A 347 5.31 -5.96 -13.21
N LEU A 348 5.47 -7.28 -13.27
CA LEU A 348 5.48 -8.02 -14.53
C LEU A 348 4.08 -8.27 -15.09
N GLY A 349 3.06 -8.29 -14.24
CA GLY A 349 1.67 -8.38 -14.69
C GLY A 349 0.70 -8.85 -13.62
N TYR A 350 -0.58 -8.78 -14.00
CA TYR A 350 -1.73 -9.20 -13.22
C TYR A 350 -2.51 -10.24 -14.02
N GLY A 351 -3.26 -11.09 -13.33
CA GLY A 351 -4.24 -11.96 -14.01
C GLY A 351 -5.30 -12.50 -13.08
N GLU A 352 -6.30 -13.14 -13.68
CA GLU A 352 -7.42 -13.76 -12.97
C GLU A 352 -7.12 -15.23 -12.65
N GLY A 353 -7.81 -15.73 -11.62
CA GLY A 353 -7.76 -17.13 -11.20
C GLY A 353 -6.41 -17.54 -10.63
N LYS A 354 -6.12 -18.83 -10.75
CA LYS A 354 -4.85 -19.43 -10.31
C LYS A 354 -3.76 -19.20 -11.36
N PHE A 355 -2.58 -18.75 -10.93
CA PHE A 355 -1.43 -18.65 -11.82
C PHE A 355 -1.05 -20.02 -12.41
N SER A 356 -0.81 -20.05 -13.71
CA SER A 356 -0.34 -21.21 -14.45
C SER A 356 0.91 -20.82 -15.23
N GLU A 357 2.00 -21.53 -14.99
CA GLU A 357 3.28 -21.33 -15.69
C GLU A 357 3.12 -21.37 -17.21
N GLU A 358 2.45 -22.40 -17.71
CA GLU A 358 2.25 -22.61 -19.15
C GLU A 358 1.46 -21.46 -19.80
N LYS A 359 0.41 -20.98 -19.12
CA LYS A 359 -0.52 -19.98 -19.67
C LYS A 359 -0.02 -18.56 -19.51
N HIS A 360 0.68 -18.24 -18.41
CA HIS A 360 0.90 -16.86 -18.01
C HIS A 360 2.35 -16.41 -18.14
N SER A 361 3.35 -17.28 -17.95
CA SER A 361 4.76 -16.85 -17.91
C SER A 361 5.25 -16.20 -19.21
N LYS A 362 4.69 -16.59 -20.36
CA LYS A 362 5.02 -16.00 -21.67
C LYS A 362 4.43 -14.61 -21.89
N ASN A 363 3.40 -14.24 -21.12
CA ASN A 363 2.67 -12.98 -21.26
C ASN A 363 3.12 -11.92 -20.24
N LEU A 364 4.08 -12.25 -19.38
CA LEU A 364 4.66 -11.30 -18.44
C LEU A 364 5.37 -10.17 -19.18
N ASN A 365 5.12 -8.93 -18.77
CA ASN A 365 5.73 -7.76 -19.37
C ASN A 365 7.20 -7.64 -18.95
N LEU A 366 8.12 -8.03 -19.83
CA LEU A 366 9.55 -7.79 -19.68
C LEU A 366 10.05 -6.60 -20.50
N LYS A 367 9.14 -5.89 -21.20
CA LYS A 367 9.49 -4.80 -22.11
C LYS A 367 9.56 -3.46 -21.40
N ASN A 368 8.52 -3.13 -20.65
CA ASN A 368 8.36 -1.85 -19.94
C ASN A 368 7.52 -1.97 -18.64
N PRO A 369 7.74 -2.98 -17.79
CA PRO A 369 7.04 -3.06 -16.50
C PRO A 369 7.46 -1.88 -15.59
N PRO A 370 6.53 -1.26 -14.85
CA PRO A 370 6.87 -0.18 -13.93
C PRO A 370 7.70 -0.68 -12.75
N LEU A 371 8.62 0.15 -12.27
CA LEU A 371 9.31 -0.03 -10.98
C LEU A 371 8.44 0.53 -9.85
N ARG A 372 8.22 -0.26 -8.81
CA ARG A 372 7.36 0.08 -7.66
C ARG A 372 7.90 -0.54 -6.37
N ASN A 373 7.47 -0.01 -5.24
CA ASN A 373 7.67 -0.65 -3.93
C ASN A 373 6.37 -1.26 -3.38
N THR A 374 5.22 -0.87 -3.93
CA THR A 374 3.90 -1.40 -3.54
C THR A 374 3.11 -1.88 -4.76
N VAL A 375 2.43 -3.03 -4.63
CA VAL A 375 1.56 -3.57 -5.68
C VAL A 375 0.37 -4.30 -5.08
N VAL A 376 -0.80 -4.19 -5.71
CA VAL A 376 -1.99 -4.93 -5.28
C VAL A 376 -2.09 -6.31 -5.90
N ILE A 377 -2.61 -7.28 -5.15
CA ILE A 377 -3.33 -8.42 -5.70
C ILE A 377 -4.84 -8.16 -5.64
N PHE A 378 -5.52 -8.33 -6.77
CA PHE A 378 -6.97 -8.18 -6.87
C PHE A 378 -7.71 -9.45 -6.43
N PRO A 379 -9.01 -9.36 -6.11
CA PRO A 379 -9.83 -10.52 -5.73
C PRO A 379 -9.71 -11.66 -6.73
N TYR A 380 -9.49 -12.87 -6.23
CA TYR A 380 -9.34 -14.10 -7.01
C TYR A 380 -8.27 -14.08 -8.10
N GLY A 381 -7.32 -13.15 -8.05
CA GLY A 381 -6.29 -12.99 -9.06
C GLY A 381 -4.89 -13.37 -8.57
N TRP A 382 -3.92 -13.11 -9.44
CA TRP A 382 -2.50 -13.19 -9.14
C TRP A 382 -1.78 -11.92 -9.61
N THR A 383 -0.61 -11.66 -9.04
CA THR A 383 0.30 -10.59 -9.46
C THR A 383 1.73 -11.09 -9.42
N ALA A 384 2.46 -10.84 -10.48
CA ALA A 384 3.84 -11.27 -10.65
C ALA A 384 4.78 -10.06 -10.54
N ILE A 385 5.78 -10.15 -9.67
CA ILE A 385 6.84 -9.15 -9.52
C ILE A 385 8.21 -9.77 -9.67
N ARG A 386 9.20 -8.95 -10.04
CA ARG A 386 10.61 -9.33 -10.12
C ARG A 386 11.48 -8.30 -9.43
N PHE A 387 12.47 -8.74 -8.65
CA PHE A 387 13.51 -7.87 -8.07
C PHE A 387 14.86 -8.58 -8.09
N VAL A 388 15.92 -7.83 -7.77
CA VAL A 388 17.28 -8.35 -7.63
C VAL A 388 17.70 -8.22 -6.17
N THR A 389 18.38 -9.24 -5.64
CA THR A 389 18.84 -9.30 -4.25
C THR A 389 20.19 -8.61 -4.07
N ASP A 390 20.24 -7.31 -4.26
CA ASP A 390 21.45 -6.49 -4.27
C ASP A 390 21.62 -5.56 -3.06
N ASN A 391 20.76 -5.69 -2.04
CA ASN A 391 20.77 -4.87 -0.84
C ASN A 391 20.91 -5.70 0.46
N PRO A 392 22.16 -5.86 0.98
CA PRO A 392 22.43 -6.65 2.17
C PRO A 392 21.57 -6.26 3.39
N GLY A 393 20.74 -7.18 3.87
CA GLY A 393 19.82 -6.86 4.95
C GLY A 393 18.78 -7.93 5.23
N VAL A 394 17.81 -7.55 6.08
CA VAL A 394 16.60 -8.32 6.36
C VAL A 394 15.42 -7.41 6.09
N TRP A 395 14.56 -7.82 5.17
CA TRP A 395 13.53 -7.00 4.57
C TRP A 395 12.17 -7.68 4.72
N ALA A 396 11.20 -6.93 5.21
CA ALA A 396 9.82 -7.41 5.23
C ALA A 396 9.21 -7.29 3.84
N PHE A 397 8.41 -8.27 3.46
CA PHE A 397 7.48 -8.20 2.34
C PHE A 397 6.10 -8.53 2.88
N HIS A 398 5.21 -7.55 2.92
CA HIS A 398 3.97 -7.72 3.68
C HIS A 398 2.79 -6.96 3.10
N CYS A 399 1.58 -7.36 3.50
CA CYS A 399 0.38 -6.62 3.22
C CYS A 399 0.42 -5.27 3.96
N HIS A 400 0.11 -4.17 3.28
CA HIS A 400 0.15 -2.82 3.80
C HIS A 400 -1.19 -2.36 4.42
N ILE A 401 -2.15 -3.30 4.57
CA ILE A 401 -3.34 -3.13 5.41
C ILE A 401 -2.93 -3.48 6.86
N GLU A 402 -3.01 -2.50 7.77
CA GLU A 402 -2.46 -2.61 9.14
C GLU A 402 -3.06 -3.78 9.94
N PRO A 403 -4.39 -4.00 9.93
CA PRO A 403 -4.97 -5.15 10.62
C PRO A 403 -4.48 -6.49 10.06
N HIS A 404 -4.22 -6.57 8.74
CA HIS A 404 -3.76 -7.80 8.10
C HIS A 404 -2.32 -8.11 8.51
N LEU A 405 -1.46 -7.10 8.54
CA LEU A 405 -0.10 -7.20 9.08
C LEU A 405 -0.12 -7.65 10.54
N HIS A 406 -0.94 -7.02 11.40
CA HIS A 406 -1.12 -7.41 12.81
C HIS A 406 -1.56 -8.88 12.97
N MET A 407 -2.33 -9.38 12.01
CA MET A 407 -2.82 -10.76 11.95
C MET A 407 -1.86 -11.74 11.25
N GLY A 408 -0.65 -11.32 10.86
CA GLY A 408 0.42 -12.17 10.34
C GLY A 408 0.57 -12.22 8.82
N MET A 409 -0.06 -11.31 8.07
CA MET A 409 0.00 -11.28 6.60
C MET A 409 1.31 -10.69 6.06
N GLY A 410 2.39 -11.45 6.16
CA GLY A 410 3.68 -11.05 5.61
C GLY A 410 4.72 -12.16 5.67
N VAL A 411 5.86 -11.90 5.05
CA VAL A 411 7.04 -12.75 5.05
C VAL A 411 8.30 -11.91 5.28
N ILE A 412 9.40 -12.58 5.63
CA ILE A 412 10.70 -11.95 5.84
C ILE A 412 11.70 -12.53 4.83
N PHE A 413 12.35 -11.64 4.08
CA PHE A 413 13.46 -11.95 3.20
C PHE A 413 14.76 -11.54 3.90
N ALA A 414 15.81 -12.34 3.76
CA ALA A 414 17.14 -11.97 4.20
C ALA A 414 18.16 -12.29 3.13
N GLU A 415 19.02 -11.34 2.83
CA GLU A 415 20.07 -11.48 1.83
C GLU A 415 21.37 -10.89 2.34
N SER A 416 22.44 -11.66 2.14
CA SER A 416 23.82 -11.21 2.33
C SER A 416 24.13 -10.51 3.64
N VAL A 417 23.47 -10.89 4.74
CA VAL A 417 23.60 -10.23 6.05
C VAL A 417 25.05 -10.23 6.55
N GLU A 418 25.86 -11.19 6.12
CA GLU A 418 27.30 -11.24 6.41
C GLU A 418 28.07 -10.00 5.91
N ARG A 419 27.58 -9.32 4.86
CA ARG A 419 28.19 -8.10 4.29
C ARG A 419 27.97 -6.85 5.13
N ILE A 420 27.03 -6.88 6.07
CA ILE A 420 26.78 -5.76 6.98
C ILE A 420 27.93 -5.69 7.99
N LYS A 421 28.62 -4.54 8.05
CA LYS A 421 29.79 -4.35 8.92
C LYS A 421 29.37 -4.12 10.37
N ASN A 422 28.67 -3.02 10.61
CA ASN A 422 28.31 -2.55 11.96
C ASN A 422 26.80 -2.42 12.06
N ILE A 423 26.25 -2.83 13.20
CA ILE A 423 24.85 -2.59 13.57
C ILE A 423 24.86 -1.64 14.78
N PRO A 424 24.10 -0.53 14.77
CA PRO A 424 24.02 0.38 15.91
C PRO A 424 23.63 -0.36 17.19
N GLN A 425 24.30 -0.06 18.31
CA GLN A 425 24.09 -0.76 19.59
C GLN A 425 22.62 -0.73 20.05
N ALA A 426 21.94 0.41 19.87
CA ALA A 426 20.52 0.55 20.19
C ALA A 426 19.63 -0.44 19.42
N ALA A 427 20.00 -0.83 18.19
CA ALA A 427 19.25 -1.77 17.36
C ALA A 427 19.47 -3.24 17.76
N ILE A 428 20.48 -3.52 18.60
CA ILE A 428 20.79 -4.87 19.11
C ILE A 428 20.66 -4.95 20.65
N GLY A 429 20.09 -3.92 21.27
CA GLY A 429 19.93 -3.76 22.71
C GLY A 429 18.74 -4.51 23.34
N CYS A 430 18.10 -5.44 22.62
CA CYS A 430 16.99 -6.26 23.14
C CYS A 430 17.20 -7.77 22.88
N GLY A 431 16.31 -8.61 23.42
CA GLY A 431 16.27 -10.05 23.13
C GLY A 431 17.58 -10.79 23.42
N MET A 432 17.91 -11.79 22.59
CA MET A 432 19.16 -12.54 22.71
C MET A 432 20.39 -11.72 22.29
N THR A 433 20.22 -10.72 21.41
CA THR A 433 21.32 -9.83 21.01
C THR A 433 21.83 -8.99 22.18
N ALA A 434 20.94 -8.51 23.07
CA ALA A 434 21.36 -7.79 24.28
C ALA A 434 22.22 -8.66 25.20
N LYS A 435 21.81 -9.91 25.42
CA LYS A 435 22.55 -10.88 26.25
C LYS A 435 23.96 -11.13 25.71
N MET A 436 24.08 -11.26 24.39
CA MET A 436 25.37 -11.42 23.72
C MET A 436 26.25 -10.16 23.88
N VAL A 437 25.71 -8.97 23.65
CA VAL A 437 26.47 -7.71 23.79
C VAL A 437 26.99 -7.54 25.23
N MET A 438 26.14 -7.78 26.23
CA MET A 438 26.53 -7.66 27.65
C MET A 438 27.62 -8.67 28.06
N ASN A 439 27.59 -9.88 27.52
CA ASN A 439 28.61 -10.89 27.84
C ASN A 439 29.98 -10.55 27.23
N ASN A 440 30.01 -9.95 26.04
CA ASN A 440 31.26 -9.56 25.36
C ASN A 440 31.89 -8.28 25.94
N SER A 441 31.18 -7.51 26.77
CA SER A 441 31.75 -6.35 27.47
C SER A 441 32.49 -6.70 28.77
N HIS A 442 32.50 -7.97 29.17
CA HIS A 442 33.17 -8.47 30.38
C HIS A 442 34.44 -9.29 30.10
N THR A 443 34.87 -9.34 28.83
CA THR A 443 36.13 -9.95 28.37
C THR A 443 36.95 -8.90 27.65
#